data_AF-A0A959GL82-F1
#
_entry.id   AF-A0A959GL82-F1
#
_cell.length_a   1.000
_cell.length_b   1.000
_cell.length_c   1.000
_cell.angle_alpha   90.00
_cell.angle_beta   90.00
_cell.angle_gamma   90.00
#
_symmetry.space_group_name_H-M   'P 1'
#
loop_
_entity.id
_entity.type
_entity.pdbx_description
1 polymer ?
#
loop_
_entity_poly.entity_id
_entity_poly.type
_entity_poly.pdbx_seq_one_letter_code
_entity_poly.pdbx_strand_id
1 'polypeptide(L)'
;MNRKVEARYRFFAGYLSLDEKGQKGKVPTLFAVNEQGILEQYAVSPEVISATRQALRQWSSLRELAGLRSPFPQRAREELEKELTQKYEKEMAELKASYEAKFQEQEKVLMEEVRIKLRDKLLALSRKGQLLSSLKEEME
;
A
#
# COMPACT_ATOMS: atom_id res chain seq x y z
N MET A 1 -12.51 -57.98 -19.38
CA MET A 1 -12.86 -56.86 -20.29
C MET A 1 -11.83 -55.75 -20.07
N ASN A 2 -10.65 -55.88 -20.69
CA ASN A 2 -9.50 -54.99 -20.49
C ASN A 2 -9.74 -53.65 -21.18
N ARG A 3 -10.19 -52.64 -20.43
CA ARG A 3 -10.13 -51.24 -20.89
C ARG A 3 -8.65 -50.86 -20.99
N LYS A 4 -8.09 -50.95 -22.21
CA LYS A 4 -6.88 -50.21 -22.57
C LYS A 4 -7.19 -48.74 -22.35
N VAL A 5 -6.83 -48.21 -21.19
CA VAL A 5 -6.77 -46.76 -20.98
C VAL A 5 -5.64 -46.29 -21.88
N GLU A 6 -5.97 -45.64 -22.99
CA GLU A 6 -5.00 -44.95 -23.84
C GLU A 6 -4.34 -43.84 -23.01
N ALA A 7 -3.30 -44.19 -22.26
CA ALA A 7 -2.51 -43.26 -21.50
C ALA A 7 -1.80 -42.32 -22.47
N ARG A 8 -2.24 -41.06 -22.53
CA ARG A 8 -1.53 -40.03 -23.30
C ARG A 8 -0.24 -39.70 -22.56
N TYR A 9 0.88 -40.19 -23.07
CA TYR A 9 2.21 -39.90 -22.53
C TYR A 9 2.52 -38.41 -22.65
N ARG A 10 3.02 -37.84 -21.56
CA ARG A 10 3.45 -36.43 -21.48
C ARG A 10 4.86 -36.40 -20.91
N PHE A 11 5.68 -35.49 -21.42
CA PHE A 11 7.00 -35.23 -20.83
C PHE A 11 6.84 -34.80 -19.37
N PHE A 12 7.71 -35.31 -18.49
CA PHE A 12 7.61 -35.11 -17.03
C PHE A 12 7.46 -33.64 -16.62
N ALA A 13 8.26 -32.74 -17.18
CA ALA A 13 8.15 -31.30 -16.87
C ALA A 13 6.77 -30.74 -17.26
N GLY A 14 6.24 -31.14 -18.41
CA GLY A 14 4.91 -30.72 -18.87
C GLY A 14 3.76 -31.37 -18.10
N TYR A 15 4.01 -32.46 -17.38
CA TYR A 15 3.03 -33.08 -16.48
C TYR A 15 2.95 -32.34 -15.13
N LEU A 16 4.09 -31.89 -14.60
CA LEU A 16 4.15 -31.16 -13.32
C LEU A 16 3.45 -29.79 -13.36
N SER A 17 3.34 -29.16 -14.54
CA SER A 17 2.64 -27.88 -14.71
C SER A 17 1.12 -28.01 -14.89
N LEU A 18 0.57 -29.22 -15.01
CA LEU A 18 -0.86 -29.42 -15.19
C LEU A 18 -1.59 -29.41 -13.85
N ASP A 19 -2.82 -28.91 -13.86
CA ASP A 19 -3.73 -28.96 -12.72
C ASP A 19 -4.31 -30.39 -12.55
N GLU A 20 -4.87 -30.71 -11.37
CA GLU A 20 -5.31 -32.09 -11.03
C GLU A 20 -6.30 -32.68 -12.06
N LYS A 21 -7.17 -31.84 -12.63
CA LYS A 21 -8.11 -32.24 -13.70
C LYS A 21 -7.38 -32.60 -15.00
N GLY A 22 -6.28 -31.92 -15.31
CA GLY A 22 -5.46 -32.15 -16.50
C GLY A 22 -4.49 -33.33 -16.37
N GLN A 23 -4.28 -33.84 -15.17
CA GLN A 23 -3.42 -34.99 -14.86
C GLN A 23 -4.17 -36.34 -14.98
N LYS A 24 -5.50 -36.36 -14.86
CA LYS A 24 -6.30 -37.59 -14.99
C LYS A 24 -6.09 -38.23 -16.37
N GLY A 25 -5.67 -39.51 -16.37
CA GLY A 25 -5.47 -40.31 -17.58
C GLY A 25 -4.15 -40.07 -18.32
N LYS A 26 -3.22 -39.28 -17.76
CA LYS A 26 -1.87 -39.06 -18.33
C LYS A 26 -0.79 -39.71 -17.48
N VAL A 27 0.21 -40.28 -18.15
CA VAL A 27 1.37 -40.87 -17.49
C VAL A 27 2.60 -40.01 -17.79
N PRO A 28 3.28 -39.48 -16.75
CA PRO A 28 4.53 -38.75 -16.94
C PRO A 28 5.63 -39.70 -17.42
N THR A 29 6.40 -39.25 -18.40
CA THR A 29 7.50 -40.02 -18.97
C THR A 29 8.79 -39.23 -19.07
N LEU A 30 9.90 -39.95 -18.94
CA LEU A 30 11.26 -39.49 -19.14
C LEU A 30 11.89 -40.28 -20.29
N PHE A 31 12.73 -39.62 -21.06
CA PHE A 31 13.59 -40.30 -22.03
C PHE A 31 14.98 -40.40 -21.45
N ALA A 32 15.54 -41.60 -21.42
CA ALA A 32 16.91 -41.83 -21.00
C ALA A 32 17.60 -42.74 -22.02
N VAL A 33 18.89 -42.51 -22.24
CA VAL A 33 19.70 -43.36 -23.11
C VAL A 33 20.24 -44.50 -22.26
N ASN A 34 20.00 -45.73 -22.68
CA ASN A 34 20.52 -46.92 -21.99
C ASN A 34 22.03 -47.09 -22.27
N GLU A 35 22.67 -48.05 -21.60
CA GLU A 35 24.11 -48.35 -21.77
C GLU A 35 24.50 -48.72 -23.22
N GLN A 36 23.53 -49.11 -24.04
CA GLN A 36 23.69 -49.49 -25.44
C GLN A 36 23.47 -48.32 -26.41
N GLY A 37 23.27 -47.10 -25.91
CA GLY A 37 23.05 -45.92 -26.73
C GLY A 37 21.63 -45.79 -27.30
N ILE A 38 20.68 -46.60 -26.83
CA ILE A 38 19.29 -46.60 -27.30
C ILE A 38 18.45 -45.70 -26.39
N LEU A 39 17.61 -44.85 -27.01
CA LEU A 39 16.68 -43.98 -26.31
C LEU A 39 15.47 -44.79 -25.82
N GLU A 40 15.31 -44.92 -24.51
CA GLU A 40 14.20 -45.60 -23.87
C GLU A 40 13.29 -44.64 -23.13
N GLN A 41 11.99 -44.97 -23.12
CA GLN A 41 10.96 -44.19 -22.44
C GLN A 41 10.60 -44.85 -21.11
N TYR A 42 10.82 -44.13 -20.02
CA TYR A 42 10.53 -44.56 -18.66
C TYR A 42 9.29 -43.86 -18.12
N ALA A 43 8.38 -44.61 -17.51
CA ALA A 43 7.28 -44.05 -16.74
C ALA A 43 7.81 -43.59 -15.36
N VAL A 44 7.39 -42.40 -14.92
CA VAL A 44 7.83 -41.85 -13.64
C VAL A 44 6.95 -42.39 -12.51
N SER A 45 7.57 -42.84 -11.42
CA SER A 45 6.84 -43.34 -10.26
C SER A 45 6.10 -42.22 -9.50
N PRO A 46 4.96 -42.52 -8.87
CA PRO A 46 4.20 -41.54 -8.07
C PRO A 46 5.03 -40.85 -6.99
N GLU A 47 5.96 -41.57 -6.37
CA GLU A 47 6.85 -41.08 -5.32
C GLU A 47 7.77 -39.98 -5.85
N VAL A 48 8.34 -40.18 -7.04
CA VAL A 48 9.21 -39.19 -7.69
C VAL A 48 8.42 -37.95 -8.09
N ILE A 49 7.18 -38.12 -8.57
CA ILE A 49 6.27 -37.00 -8.86
C ILE A 49 6.03 -36.17 -7.58
N SER A 50 5.72 -36.83 -6.47
CA SER A 50 5.44 -36.19 -5.19
C SER A 50 6.66 -35.44 -4.65
N ALA A 51 7.83 -36.08 -4.62
CA ALA A 51 9.08 -35.49 -4.17
C ALA A 51 9.48 -34.27 -5.01
N THR A 52 9.37 -34.37 -6.33
CA THR A 52 9.68 -33.26 -7.24
C THR A 52 8.72 -32.08 -7.04
N ARG A 53 7.43 -32.35 -6.80
CA ARG A 53 6.43 -31.32 -6.49
C ARG A 53 6.73 -30.63 -5.16
N GLN A 54 7.23 -31.36 -4.17
CA GLN A 54 7.66 -30.78 -2.90
C GLN A 54 8.89 -29.89 -3.06
N ALA A 55 9.90 -30.35 -3.81
CA ALA A 55 11.09 -29.57 -4.12
C ALA A 55 10.75 -28.28 -4.89
N LEU A 56 9.84 -28.34 -5.87
CA LEU A 56 9.35 -27.16 -6.59
C LEU A 56 8.66 -26.14 -5.67
N ARG A 57 7.87 -26.62 -4.70
CA ARG A 57 7.22 -25.75 -3.71
C ARG A 57 8.24 -25.09 -2.80
N GLN A 58 9.17 -25.86 -2.25
CA GLN A 58 10.26 -25.34 -1.41
C GLN A 58 11.11 -24.31 -2.17
N TRP A 59 11.44 -24.60 -3.43
CA TRP A 59 12.15 -23.66 -4.29
C TRP A 59 11.38 -22.36 -4.51
N SER A 60 10.06 -22.43 -4.73
CA SER A 60 9.22 -21.22 -4.81
C SER A 60 9.29 -20.40 -3.53
N SER A 61 9.13 -21.04 -2.37
CA SER A 61 9.20 -20.35 -1.08
C SER A 61 10.57 -19.71 -0.82
N LEU A 62 11.67 -20.39 -1.19
CA LEU A 62 13.01 -19.81 -1.10
C LEU A 62 13.17 -18.59 -2.02
N ARG A 63 12.60 -18.63 -3.23
CA ARG A 63 12.60 -17.47 -4.15
C ARG A 63 11.75 -16.32 -3.63
N GLU A 64 10.67 -16.61 -2.92
CA GLU A 64 9.82 -15.59 -2.27
C GLU A 64 10.57 -14.93 -1.11
N LEU A 65 11.21 -15.72 -0.25
CA LEU A 65 12.04 -15.23 0.86
C LEU A 65 13.24 -14.42 0.38
N ALA A 66 13.86 -14.84 -0.72
CA ALA A 66 14.96 -14.11 -1.36
C ALA A 66 14.51 -12.83 -2.09
N GLY A 67 13.20 -12.51 -2.11
CA GLY A 67 12.66 -11.35 -2.80
C GLY A 67 12.66 -11.44 -4.34
N LEU A 68 13.16 -12.54 -4.91
CA LEU A 68 13.18 -12.81 -6.35
C LEU A 68 11.79 -13.04 -6.93
N ARG A 69 10.83 -13.41 -6.08
CA ARG A 69 9.41 -13.54 -6.40
C ARG A 69 8.64 -12.81 -5.31
N SER A 70 8.49 -11.49 -5.42
CA SER A 70 7.76 -10.72 -4.40
C SER A 70 6.35 -11.31 -4.25
N PRO A 71 5.96 -11.77 -3.06
CA PRO A 71 4.68 -12.43 -2.83
C PRO A 71 3.53 -11.43 -2.67
N PHE A 72 3.78 -10.13 -2.76
CA PHE A 72 2.72 -9.15 -2.75
C PHE A 72 2.04 -9.15 -4.12
N PRO A 73 0.81 -9.68 -4.26
CA PRO A 73 0.03 -9.42 -5.47
C PRO A 73 -0.06 -7.90 -5.61
N GLN A 74 0.05 -7.40 -6.84
CA GLN A 74 -0.06 -5.95 -7.12
C GLN A 74 -1.26 -5.32 -6.39
N ARG A 75 -2.37 -6.06 -6.30
CA ARG A 75 -3.56 -5.71 -5.51
C ARG A 75 -3.31 -5.40 -4.03
N ALA A 76 -2.48 -6.19 -3.35
CA ALA A 76 -2.17 -5.95 -1.94
C ALA A 76 -1.30 -4.69 -1.77
N ARG A 77 -0.47 -4.34 -2.75
CA ARG A 77 0.26 -3.06 -2.75
C ARG A 77 -0.68 -1.89 -3.02
N GLU A 78 -1.57 -2.03 -3.98
CA GLU A 78 -2.57 -1.00 -4.32
C GLU A 78 -3.54 -0.73 -3.16
N GLU A 79 -3.95 -1.77 -2.41
CA GLU A 79 -4.77 -1.61 -1.20
C GLU A 79 -3.99 -0.88 -0.09
N LEU A 80 -2.73 -1.23 0.14
CA LEU A 80 -1.87 -0.56 1.11
C LEU A 80 -1.60 0.90 0.75
N GLU A 81 -1.37 1.19 -0.54
CA GLU A 81 -1.23 2.57 -1.04
C GLU A 81 -2.51 3.37 -0.85
N LYS A 82 -3.69 2.79 -1.11
CA LYS A 82 -4.98 3.44 -0.86
C LYS A 82 -5.18 3.73 0.62
N GLU A 83 -4.90 2.77 1.50
CA GLU A 83 -5.01 2.97 2.94
C GLU A 83 -4.06 4.06 3.47
N LEU A 84 -2.82 4.08 2.98
CA LEU A 84 -1.85 5.10 3.34
C LEU A 84 -2.29 6.48 2.84
N THR A 85 -2.74 6.57 1.59
CA THR A 85 -3.22 7.83 1.01
C THR A 85 -4.41 8.39 1.80
N GLN A 86 -5.37 7.54 2.17
CA GLN A 86 -6.52 7.95 2.99
C GLN A 86 -6.12 8.43 4.38
N LYS A 87 -5.11 7.80 5.00
CA LYS A 87 -4.57 8.27 6.29
C LYS A 87 -3.90 9.63 6.16
N TYR A 88 -3.06 9.80 5.14
CA TYR A 88 -2.41 11.09 4.88
C TYR A 88 -3.41 12.20 4.56
N GLU A 89 -4.45 11.92 3.78
CA GLU A 89 -5.50 12.90 3.49
C GLU A 89 -6.26 13.33 4.75
N LYS A 90 -6.57 12.38 5.65
CA LYS A 90 -7.20 12.68 6.94
C LYS A 90 -6.28 13.51 7.84
N GLU A 91 -5.03 13.11 7.99
CA GLU A 91 -4.04 13.85 8.77
C GLU A 91 -3.83 15.26 8.21
N MET A 92 -3.78 15.43 6.89
CA MET A 92 -3.68 16.75 6.27
C MET A 92 -4.94 17.59 6.48
N ALA A 93 -6.13 16.99 6.43
CA ALA A 93 -7.39 17.71 6.68
C ALA A 93 -7.50 18.16 8.14
N GLU A 94 -7.18 17.28 9.09
CA GLU A 94 -7.14 17.59 10.52
C GLU A 94 -6.11 18.69 10.82
N LEU A 95 -4.93 18.59 10.21
CA LEU A 95 -3.87 19.57 10.37
C LEU A 95 -4.31 20.94 9.84
N LYS A 96 -4.89 20.99 8.64
CA LYS A 96 -5.45 22.24 8.06
C LYS A 96 -6.53 22.85 8.95
N ALA A 97 -7.49 22.04 9.40
CA ALA A 97 -8.55 22.50 10.29
C ALA A 97 -7.98 23.05 11.62
N SER A 98 -6.95 22.39 12.17
CA SER A 98 -6.29 22.86 13.39
C SER A 98 -5.56 24.20 13.18
N TYR A 99 -4.98 24.43 12.01
CA TYR A 99 -4.32 25.69 11.66
C TYR A 99 -5.32 26.81 11.43
N GLU A 100 -6.42 26.55 10.71
CA GLU A 100 -7.49 27.53 10.50
C GLU A 100 -8.11 27.97 11.83
N ALA A 101 -8.37 27.02 12.74
CA ALA A 101 -8.86 27.33 14.08
C ALA A 101 -7.88 28.22 14.87
N LYS A 102 -6.58 27.91 14.82
CA LYS A 102 -5.54 28.74 15.45
C LYS A 102 -5.47 30.15 14.83
N PHE A 103 -5.63 30.26 13.52
CA PHE A 103 -5.61 31.53 12.81
C PHE A 103 -6.80 32.41 13.21
N GLN A 104 -8.01 31.85 13.25
CA GLN A 104 -9.20 32.57 13.69
C GLN A 104 -9.11 33.02 15.14
N GLU A 105 -8.53 32.20 16.02
CA GLU A 105 -8.30 32.58 17.41
C GLU A 105 -7.32 33.76 17.51
N GLN A 106 -6.22 33.71 16.74
CA GLN A 106 -5.26 34.81 16.68
C GLN A 106 -5.89 36.09 16.12
N GLU A 107 -6.71 36.02 15.08
CA GLU A 107 -7.42 37.18 14.53
C GLU A 107 -8.36 37.82 15.57
N LYS A 108 -9.10 37.02 16.34
CA LYS A 108 -9.96 37.52 17.42
C LYS A 108 -9.16 38.26 18.49
N VAL A 109 -8.04 37.67 18.93
CA VAL A 109 -7.15 38.28 19.92
C VAL A 109 -6.59 39.61 19.39
N LEU A 110 -6.10 39.63 18.15
CA LEU A 110 -5.58 40.85 17.53
C LEU A 110 -6.65 41.92 17.36
N MET A 111 -7.87 41.56 16.95
CA MET A 111 -8.99 42.50 16.84
C MET A 111 -9.37 43.11 18.19
N GLU A 112 -9.34 42.32 19.27
CA GLU A 112 -9.60 42.82 20.62
C GLU A 112 -8.49 43.78 21.07
N GLU A 113 -7.21 43.44 20.83
CA GLU A 113 -6.10 44.35 21.10
C GLU A 113 -6.20 45.67 20.33
N VAL A 114 -6.54 45.60 19.03
CA VAL A 114 -6.75 46.78 18.19
C VAL A 114 -7.89 47.63 18.72
N ARG A 115 -9.00 47.00 19.13
CA ARG A 115 -10.15 47.70 19.73
C ARG A 115 -9.77 48.45 21.00
N ILE A 116 -9.00 47.81 21.90
CA ILE A 116 -8.52 48.44 23.13
C ILE A 116 -7.61 49.63 22.78
N LYS A 117 -6.64 49.43 21.89
CA LYS A 117 -5.71 50.50 21.45
C LYS A 117 -6.44 51.68 20.79
N LEU A 118 -7.48 51.43 19.98
CA LEU A 118 -8.31 52.49 19.40
C LEU A 118 -9.09 53.23 20.48
N ARG A 119 -9.71 52.51 21.43
CA ARG A 119 -10.46 53.12 22.54
C ARG A 119 -9.57 54.05 23.34
N ASP A 120 -8.37 53.61 23.69
CA ASP A 120 -7.44 54.40 24.49
C ASP A 120 -6.95 55.64 23.74
N LYS A 121 -6.69 55.53 22.43
CA LYS A 121 -6.36 56.68 21.57
C LYS A 121 -7.51 57.69 21.48
N LEU A 122 -8.75 57.23 21.30
CA LEU A 122 -9.93 58.09 21.24
C LEU A 122 -10.16 58.82 22.57
N LEU A 123 -10.01 58.12 23.70
CA LEU A 123 -10.10 58.73 25.03
C LEU A 123 -8.98 59.76 25.27
N ALA A 124 -7.75 59.47 24.84
CA ALA A 124 -6.63 60.40 24.94
C ALA A 124 -6.86 61.67 24.09
N LEU A 125 -7.38 61.52 22.88
CA LEU A 125 -7.74 62.66 22.02
C LEU A 125 -8.90 63.47 22.58
N SER A 126 -9.92 62.83 23.14
CA SER A 126 -11.06 63.49 23.80
C SER A 126 -10.59 64.33 25.00
N ARG A 127 -9.74 63.75 25.87
CA ARG A 127 -9.13 64.48 26.99
C ARG A 127 -8.28 65.65 26.53
N LYS A 128 -7.48 65.46 25.47
CA LYS A 128 -6.68 66.55 24.89
C LYS A 128 -7.56 67.66 24.31
N GLY A 129 -8.69 67.32 23.70
CA GLY A 129 -9.70 68.28 23.23
C GLY A 129 -10.35 69.05 24.36
N GLN A 130 -10.71 68.39 25.47
CA GLN A 130 -11.26 69.03 26.67
C GLN A 130 -10.27 69.98 27.34
N LEU A 131 -8.99 69.64 27.38
CA LEU A 131 -7.93 70.51 27.90
C LEU A 131 -7.71 71.74 27.02
N LEU A 132 -7.87 71.60 25.71
CA LEU A 132 -7.76 72.72 24.77
C LEU A 132 -8.99 73.64 24.80
N SER A 133 -10.18 73.11 25.12
CA SER A 133 -11.36 73.95 25.36
C SER A 133 -11.27 74.71 26.68
N SER A 134 -10.78 74.08 27.75
CA SER A 134 -10.59 74.77 29.04
C SER A 134 -9.50 75.84 28.98
N LEU A 135 -8.42 75.63 28.21
CA LEU A 135 -7.40 76.65 27.99
C LEU A 135 -7.88 77.79 27.08
N LYS A 136 -8.91 77.58 26.26
CA LYS A 136 -9.52 78.64 25.47
C LYS A 136 -10.46 79.51 26.32
N GLU A 137 -11.20 78.90 27.24
CA GLU A 137 -12.06 79.61 28.19
C GLU A 137 -11.26 80.43 29.22
N GLU A 138 -10.01 80.03 29.53
CA GLU A 138 -9.12 80.81 30.41
C GLU A 138 -8.35 81.95 29.69
N MET A 139 -8.43 82.04 28.35
CA MET A 139 -7.77 83.10 27.55
C MET A 139 -8.72 84.11 26.90
N GLU A 140 -10.04 83.99 27.13
CA GLU A 140 -11.05 85.03 26.85
C GLU A 140 -11.39 85.83 28.11
#